data_AF-T0KBP6-F1
#
_entry.id   AF-T0KBP6-F1
#
_cell.length_a   1.000
_cell.length_b   1.000
_cell.length_c   1.000
_cell.angle_alpha   90.00
_cell.angle_beta   90.00
_cell.angle_gamma   90.00
#
_symmetry.space_group_name_H-M   'P 1'
#
loop_
_entity.id
_entity.type
_entity.pdbx_description
1 polymer ?
#
loop_
_entity_poly.entity_id
_entity_poly.type
_entity_poly.pdbx_seq_one_letter_code
_entity_poly.pdbx_strand_id
1 'polypeptide(L)'
;MAEVVSATPSPLAKLSFKPIIKDELKPTSSERPTVTFNPDQHLAFVEDPKKLTLKDVSLPEDIGISPVACSEPFPLFTEEAIQTMRQEIFTTEVWENCLHSTSFAPCQLRGHCPKYAPFMDQAWNNSKTLEVISKVAGVDLIPNIQYEVGNINISIQKAASDEDKAAAKNGDNTSVTKWHYDAFPFVCVVMMSDATNMLGGETALKTGTGEVLKVRGPQMGYAVILQGRYVEHQALAAIGGAERITMITSFRPRDPCVKDDSVLTSIRPISELSELYYQWAKYRAEVAKARLEAMLKKLEEDHESGRQTDVKEIKTFLTQNEQYLSITNAELVENREPHRAWQGY
;
A
#
# COMPACT_ATOMS: atom_id res chain seq x y z
N MET A 1 -24.34 -35.99 -14.89
CA MET A 1 -23.03 -36.29 -14.27
C MET A 1 -22.38 -34.95 -14.02
N ALA A 2 -22.34 -34.48 -12.77
CA ALA A 2 -21.66 -33.24 -12.44
C ALA A 2 -20.15 -33.46 -12.64
N GLU A 3 -19.51 -32.62 -13.44
CA GLU A 3 -18.05 -32.61 -13.53
C GLU A 3 -17.50 -32.27 -12.15
N VAL A 4 -16.78 -33.24 -11.57
CA VAL A 4 -15.96 -33.01 -10.39
C VAL A 4 -14.83 -32.10 -10.85
N VAL A 5 -14.97 -30.80 -10.56
CA VAL A 5 -13.88 -29.83 -10.72
C VAL A 5 -12.72 -30.35 -9.87
N SER A 6 -11.66 -30.83 -10.52
CA SER A 6 -10.45 -31.27 -9.85
C SER A 6 -9.94 -30.13 -8.98
N ALA A 7 -9.79 -30.35 -7.68
CA ALA A 7 -9.25 -29.36 -6.76
C ALA A 7 -7.93 -28.80 -7.32
N THR A 8 -7.87 -27.49 -7.51
CA THR A 8 -6.65 -26.82 -7.93
C THR A 8 -5.57 -27.13 -6.90
N PRO A 9 -4.37 -27.59 -7.29
CA PRO A 9 -3.35 -27.95 -6.30
C PRO A 9 -3.01 -26.73 -5.43
N SER A 10 -2.96 -26.93 -4.11
CA SER A 10 -2.70 -25.86 -3.12
C SER A 10 -1.47 -25.03 -3.53
N PRO A 11 -1.56 -23.68 -3.56
CA PRO A 11 -0.42 -22.82 -3.86
C PRO A 11 0.80 -23.06 -2.97
N LEU A 12 0.55 -23.47 -1.71
CA LEU A 12 1.58 -23.87 -0.75
C LEU A 12 2.43 -25.05 -1.24
N ALA A 13 1.84 -25.99 -1.98
CA ALA A 13 2.54 -27.16 -2.52
C ALA A 13 3.45 -26.82 -3.73
N LYS A 14 3.34 -25.60 -4.28
CA LYS A 14 4.09 -25.13 -5.46
C LYS A 14 5.12 -24.05 -5.13
N LEU A 15 5.32 -23.72 -3.86
CA LEU A 15 6.30 -22.73 -3.46
C LEU A 15 7.73 -23.19 -3.81
N SER A 16 8.40 -22.44 -4.70
CA SER A 16 9.81 -22.66 -5.06
C SER A 16 10.78 -22.04 -4.05
N PHE A 17 10.26 -21.40 -3.00
CA PHE A 17 11.02 -20.71 -1.97
C PHE A 17 10.50 -21.10 -0.58
N LYS A 18 11.35 -20.91 0.44
CA LYS A 18 10.95 -21.06 1.85
C LYS A 18 10.77 -19.67 2.48
N PRO A 19 9.54 -19.27 2.85
CA PRO A 19 9.33 -18.02 3.57
C PRO A 19 10.02 -18.09 4.94
N ILE A 20 10.56 -16.96 5.40
CA ILE A 20 11.10 -16.86 6.75
C ILE A 20 9.96 -16.41 7.66
N ILE A 21 9.41 -17.34 8.43
CA ILE A 21 8.30 -17.08 9.34
C ILE A 21 8.60 -17.76 10.68
N LYS A 22 8.34 -17.06 11.79
CA LYS A 22 8.34 -17.66 13.13
C LYS A 22 7.05 -18.40 13.44
N ASP A 23 5.93 -17.87 12.94
CA ASP A 23 4.61 -18.41 13.22
C ASP A 23 4.32 -19.63 12.32
N GLU A 24 3.81 -20.69 12.94
CA GLU A 24 3.28 -21.84 12.20
C GLU A 24 1.91 -21.51 11.61
N LEU A 25 1.66 -21.97 10.37
CA LEU A 25 0.35 -21.84 9.76
C LEU A 25 -0.67 -22.67 10.54
N LYS A 26 -1.71 -22.00 11.03
CA LYS A 26 -2.79 -22.68 11.77
C LYS A 26 -3.89 -23.16 10.81
N PRO A 27 -4.43 -24.37 11.01
CA PRO A 27 -5.58 -24.84 10.25
C PRO A 27 -6.82 -23.98 10.55
N THR A 28 -7.68 -23.82 9.53
CA THR A 28 -8.88 -22.96 9.52
C THR A 28 -9.87 -23.22 10.67
N SER A 29 -9.75 -24.34 11.39
CA SER A 29 -10.64 -24.73 12.50
C SER A 29 -10.25 -24.16 13.88
N SER A 30 -9.14 -23.44 14.02
CA SER A 30 -8.91 -22.67 15.25
C SER A 30 -9.75 -21.39 15.19
N GLU A 31 -10.58 -21.16 16.20
CA GLU A 31 -11.43 -19.96 16.34
C GLU A 31 -10.65 -18.71 15.92
N ARG A 32 -11.11 -18.03 14.85
CA ARG A 32 -10.53 -16.74 14.45
C ARG A 32 -10.60 -15.79 15.64
N PRO A 33 -9.61 -14.90 15.83
CA PRO A 33 -9.65 -13.95 16.92
C PRO A 33 -11.00 -13.24 16.95
N THR A 34 -11.74 -13.38 18.05
CA THR A 34 -13.02 -12.69 18.28
C THR A 34 -12.82 -11.24 18.72
N VAL A 35 -11.55 -10.82 18.83
CA VAL A 35 -11.14 -9.48 19.23
C VAL A 35 -11.59 -8.48 18.17
N THR A 36 -12.35 -7.48 18.61
CA THR A 36 -12.78 -6.35 17.78
C THR A 36 -11.78 -5.22 17.93
N PHE A 37 -11.52 -4.47 16.86
CA PHE A 37 -10.57 -3.36 16.94
C PHE A 37 -11.12 -2.23 17.82
N ASN A 38 -10.43 -1.96 18.93
CA ASN A 38 -10.64 -0.78 19.76
C ASN A 38 -9.48 0.22 19.60
N PRO A 39 -9.70 1.40 19.01
CA PRO A 39 -8.63 2.37 18.78
C PRO A 39 -7.98 2.88 20.08
N ASP A 40 -8.68 2.89 21.22
CA ASP A 40 -8.11 3.35 22.50
C ASP A 40 -7.17 2.31 23.14
N GLN A 41 -7.19 1.07 22.66
CA GLN A 41 -6.31 -0.01 23.12
C GLN A 41 -5.26 -0.38 22.07
N HIS A 42 -5.61 -0.27 20.79
CA HIS A 42 -4.82 -0.82 19.70
C HIS A 42 -4.02 0.23 18.92
N LEU A 43 -4.33 1.52 19.05
CA LEU A 43 -3.47 2.58 18.52
C LEU A 43 -2.42 2.99 19.55
N ALA A 44 -1.20 3.19 19.06
CA ALA A 44 -0.04 3.60 19.84
C ALA A 44 0.45 5.01 19.47
N PHE A 45 -0.31 5.75 18.67
CA PHE A 45 0.09 7.08 18.21
C PHE A 45 0.03 8.10 19.35
N VAL A 46 1.18 8.68 19.69
CA VAL A 46 1.30 9.67 20.79
C VAL A 46 1.67 11.05 20.26
N GLU A 47 2.65 11.13 19.35
CA GLU A 47 3.21 12.38 18.85
C GLU A 47 3.32 12.40 17.32
N ASP A 48 3.23 13.59 16.75
CA ASP A 48 3.39 13.79 15.31
C ASP A 48 4.87 13.62 14.93
N PRO A 49 5.23 12.67 14.05
CA PRO A 49 6.62 12.47 13.67
C PRO A 49 7.17 13.65 12.89
N LYS A 50 8.51 13.74 12.85
CA LYS A 50 9.18 14.57 11.85
C LYS A 50 8.85 14.07 10.44
N LYS A 51 8.80 15.01 9.51
CA LYS A 51 8.42 14.77 8.12
C LYS A 51 9.46 15.40 7.21
N LEU A 52 9.79 14.71 6.13
CA LEU A 52 10.47 15.27 4.98
C LEU A 52 9.41 15.79 4.02
N THR A 53 9.54 17.04 3.61
CA THR A 53 8.70 17.62 2.56
C THR A 53 9.23 17.29 1.17
N LEU A 54 8.41 17.47 0.13
CA LEU A 54 8.85 17.39 -1.27
C LEU A 54 10.02 18.35 -1.53
N LYS A 55 10.00 19.52 -0.91
CA LYS A 55 11.07 20.50 -0.97
C LYS A 55 12.37 20.01 -0.32
N ASP A 56 12.28 19.35 0.84
CA ASP A 56 13.45 18.79 1.54
C ASP A 56 14.14 17.70 0.72
N VAL A 57 13.40 17.00 -0.14
CA VAL A 57 13.93 16.01 -1.09
C VAL A 57 14.16 16.58 -2.49
N SER A 58 14.20 17.91 -2.62
CA SER A 58 14.47 18.63 -3.88
C SER A 58 13.51 18.30 -5.03
N LEU A 59 12.27 17.91 -4.74
CA LEU A 59 11.20 17.70 -5.72
C LEU A 59 10.28 18.92 -5.83
N PRO A 60 9.63 19.17 -6.99
CA PRO A 60 8.64 20.23 -7.13
C PRO A 60 7.48 20.06 -6.14
N GLU A 61 7.04 21.15 -5.52
CA GLU A 61 5.98 21.10 -4.50
C GLU A 61 4.59 20.75 -5.07
N ASP A 62 4.39 20.94 -6.38
CA ASP A 62 3.14 20.70 -7.11
C ASP A 62 3.07 19.32 -7.78
N ILE A 63 4.12 18.49 -7.66
CA ILE A 63 4.14 17.16 -8.27
C ILE A 63 3.12 16.22 -7.62
N GLY A 64 2.96 16.33 -6.30
CA GLY A 64 2.13 15.47 -5.46
C GLY A 64 0.80 16.09 -5.05
N ILE A 65 0.19 15.50 -4.03
CA ILE A 65 -1.10 15.91 -3.44
C ILE A 65 -0.96 16.42 -2.00
N SER A 66 0.27 16.46 -1.49
CA SER A 66 0.62 16.94 -0.16
C SER A 66 2.07 17.44 -0.19
N PRO A 67 2.43 18.45 0.65
CA PRO A 67 3.82 18.83 0.83
C PRO A 67 4.67 17.74 1.47
N VAL A 68 4.09 16.76 2.18
CA VAL A 68 4.83 15.69 2.88
C VAL A 68 5.27 14.63 1.88
N ALA A 69 6.58 14.45 1.72
CA ALA A 69 7.15 13.36 0.93
C ALA A 69 7.16 12.05 1.72
N CYS A 70 7.65 12.09 2.96
CA CYS A 70 7.76 10.92 3.83
C CYS A 70 7.82 11.32 5.30
N SER A 71 7.34 10.47 6.21
CA SER A 71 7.54 10.64 7.66
C SER A 71 8.77 9.85 8.17
N GLU A 72 9.34 10.29 9.29
CA GLU A 72 10.10 9.38 10.13
C GLU A 72 9.17 8.27 10.68
N PRO A 73 9.72 7.10 11.10
CA PRO A 73 8.92 6.07 11.72
C PRO A 73 8.22 6.55 13.00
N PHE A 74 6.96 6.18 13.18
CA PHE A 74 6.16 6.51 14.36
C PHE A 74 5.35 5.32 14.85
N PRO A 75 5.08 5.18 16.17
CA PRO A 75 4.24 4.11 16.67
C PRO A 75 2.79 4.31 16.17
N LEU A 76 2.24 3.34 15.44
CA LEU A 76 0.86 3.39 14.97
C LEU A 76 -0.02 2.38 15.71
N PHE A 77 0.42 1.13 15.77
CA PHE A 77 -0.30 0.04 16.41
C PHE A 77 0.46 -0.48 17.63
N THR A 78 -0.28 -0.90 18.66
CA THR A 78 0.32 -1.59 19.81
C THR A 78 0.82 -2.98 19.41
N GLU A 79 1.73 -3.54 20.19
CA GLU A 79 2.21 -4.91 19.97
C GLU A 79 1.06 -5.93 20.01
N GLU A 80 0.08 -5.76 20.90
CA GLU A 80 -1.13 -6.59 20.96
C GLU A 80 -1.89 -6.57 19.62
N ALA A 81 -2.11 -5.39 19.06
CA ALA A 81 -2.79 -5.25 17.77
C ALA A 81 -2.01 -5.93 16.64
N ILE A 82 -0.68 -5.79 16.62
CA ILE A 82 0.17 -6.49 15.64
C ILE A 82 0.08 -8.01 15.82
N GLN A 83 0.07 -8.52 17.05
CA GLN A 83 -0.09 -9.95 17.31
C GLN A 83 -1.44 -10.48 16.80
N THR A 84 -2.54 -9.74 17.01
CA THR A 84 -3.86 -10.10 16.45
C THR A 84 -3.82 -10.09 14.92
N MET A 85 -3.28 -9.05 14.29
CA MET A 85 -3.14 -8.96 12.83
C MET A 85 -2.32 -10.12 12.26
N ARG A 86 -1.23 -10.51 12.92
CA ARG A 86 -0.42 -11.68 12.55
C ARG A 86 -1.24 -12.97 12.61
N GLN A 87 -2.04 -13.17 13.66
CA GLN A 87 -2.90 -14.34 13.80
C GLN A 87 -3.91 -14.47 12.66
N GLU A 88 -4.41 -13.35 12.12
CA GLU A 88 -5.32 -13.36 10.97
C GLU A 88 -4.65 -13.87 9.68
N ILE A 89 -3.40 -13.44 9.43
CA ILE A 89 -2.68 -13.76 8.18
C ILE A 89 -1.94 -15.10 8.20
N PHE A 90 -1.61 -15.65 9.37
CA PHE A 90 -0.93 -16.95 9.51
C PHE A 90 -1.90 -18.13 9.63
N THR A 91 -2.87 -18.15 8.72
CA THR A 91 -3.82 -19.26 8.56
C THR A 91 -3.66 -19.92 7.19
N THR A 92 -3.93 -21.22 7.11
CA THR A 92 -3.91 -21.94 5.83
C THR A 92 -4.83 -21.29 4.80
N GLU A 93 -6.02 -20.86 5.21
CA GLU A 93 -7.00 -20.23 4.33
C GLU A 93 -6.47 -18.95 3.67
N VAL A 94 -5.80 -18.07 4.41
CA VAL A 94 -5.18 -16.87 3.83
C VAL A 94 -4.09 -17.26 2.82
N TRP A 95 -3.20 -18.16 3.20
CA TRP A 95 -2.09 -18.54 2.33
C TRP A 95 -2.52 -19.28 1.06
N GLU A 96 -3.62 -20.01 1.10
CA GLU A 96 -4.16 -20.70 -0.08
C GLU A 96 -4.92 -19.77 -1.02
N ASN A 97 -5.53 -18.71 -0.50
CA ASN A 97 -6.43 -17.86 -1.29
C ASN A 97 -5.85 -16.49 -1.64
N CYS A 98 -4.83 -16.03 -0.92
CA CYS A 98 -4.33 -14.65 -1.01
C CYS A 98 -2.85 -14.56 -1.37
N LEU A 99 -2.16 -15.69 -1.54
CA LEU A 99 -0.74 -15.71 -1.85
C LEU A 99 -0.47 -15.40 -3.33
N HIS A 100 0.33 -14.36 -3.55
CA HIS A 100 0.86 -13.96 -4.85
C HIS A 100 2.39 -13.98 -4.83
N SER A 101 3.00 -14.34 -5.97
CA SER A 101 4.45 -14.46 -6.12
C SER A 101 4.88 -13.94 -7.48
N THR A 102 5.86 -13.04 -7.50
CA THR A 102 6.53 -12.56 -8.72
C THR A 102 8.05 -12.53 -8.55
N SER A 103 8.76 -12.27 -9.64
CA SER A 103 10.21 -12.05 -9.60
C SER A 103 10.63 -10.83 -8.78
N PHE A 104 9.74 -9.83 -8.63
CA PHE A 104 9.97 -8.62 -7.84
C PHE A 104 9.61 -8.82 -6.36
N ALA A 105 8.46 -9.46 -6.09
CA ALA A 105 8.01 -9.75 -4.75
C ALA A 105 7.62 -11.24 -4.64
N PRO A 106 8.51 -12.08 -4.10
CA PRO A 106 8.35 -13.53 -4.17
C PRO A 106 7.24 -14.04 -3.24
N CYS A 107 6.93 -13.34 -2.14
CA CYS A 107 5.90 -13.76 -1.20
C CYS A 107 5.07 -12.56 -0.74
N GLN A 108 3.87 -12.44 -1.28
CA GLN A 108 2.90 -11.42 -0.89
C GLN A 108 1.54 -12.03 -0.56
N LEU A 109 0.86 -11.49 0.46
CA LEU A 109 -0.54 -11.80 0.73
C LEU A 109 -1.39 -10.57 0.43
N ARG A 110 -2.37 -10.70 -0.47
CA ARG A 110 -3.24 -9.58 -0.92
C ARG A 110 -4.71 -9.99 -0.97
N GLY A 111 -5.62 -9.03 -0.84
CA GLY A 111 -7.06 -9.28 -0.90
C GLY A 111 -7.62 -10.15 0.25
N HIS A 112 -6.98 -10.17 1.42
CA HIS A 112 -7.43 -10.96 2.57
C HIS A 112 -8.43 -10.21 3.47
N CYS A 113 -8.42 -8.88 3.45
CA CYS A 113 -9.41 -8.06 4.14
C CYS A 113 -10.69 -7.88 3.29
N PRO A 114 -11.91 -7.90 3.87
CA PRO A 114 -12.22 -8.17 5.27
C PRO A 114 -12.41 -9.66 5.57
N LYS A 115 -12.53 -10.50 4.54
CA LYS A 115 -13.04 -11.87 4.65
C LYS A 115 -12.24 -12.75 5.62
N TYR A 116 -10.91 -12.64 5.57
CA TYR A 116 -10.01 -13.45 6.39
C TYR A 116 -9.36 -12.66 7.53
N ALA A 117 -9.33 -11.34 7.45
CA ALA A 117 -8.73 -10.45 8.45
C ALA A 117 -9.66 -9.30 8.87
N PRO A 118 -10.78 -9.57 9.56
CA PRO A 118 -11.74 -8.57 9.98
C PRO A 118 -11.19 -7.55 11.00
N PHE A 119 -10.26 -7.93 11.88
CA PHE A 119 -9.63 -7.00 12.82
C PHE A 119 -8.75 -6.00 12.06
N MET A 120 -7.92 -6.49 11.13
CA MET A 120 -7.11 -5.64 10.27
C MET A 120 -7.95 -4.68 9.42
N ASP A 121 -9.06 -5.17 8.86
CA ASP A 121 -10.02 -4.35 8.12
C ASP A 121 -10.61 -3.22 8.98
N GLN A 122 -11.09 -3.56 10.19
CA GLN A 122 -11.59 -2.56 11.13
C GLN A 122 -10.51 -1.56 11.53
N ALA A 123 -9.27 -2.02 11.75
CA ALA A 123 -8.15 -1.17 12.14
C ALA A 123 -7.86 -0.09 11.08
N TRP A 124 -7.81 -0.47 9.81
CA TRP A 124 -7.50 0.44 8.71
C TRP A 124 -8.68 1.32 8.28
N ASN A 125 -9.91 0.92 8.54
CA ASN A 125 -11.11 1.71 8.25
C ASN A 125 -11.61 2.54 9.43
N ASN A 126 -11.01 2.39 10.62
CA ASN A 126 -11.41 3.15 11.81
C ASN A 126 -11.11 4.65 11.64
N SER A 127 -12.05 5.51 12.04
CA SER A 127 -11.91 6.96 11.90
C SER A 127 -10.69 7.53 12.65
N LYS A 128 -10.36 7.02 13.85
CA LYS A 128 -9.17 7.47 14.60
C LYS A 128 -7.88 7.08 13.90
N THR A 129 -7.82 5.89 13.28
CA THR A 129 -6.67 5.50 12.45
C THR A 129 -6.53 6.45 11.26
N LEU A 130 -7.62 6.71 10.53
CA LEU A 130 -7.60 7.60 9.36
C LEU A 130 -7.24 9.05 9.72
N GLU A 131 -7.64 9.52 10.90
CA GLU A 131 -7.23 10.84 11.42
C GLU A 131 -5.71 10.92 11.62
N VAL A 132 -5.11 9.89 12.24
CA VAL A 132 -3.65 9.79 12.41
C VAL A 132 -2.94 9.78 11.05
N ILE A 133 -3.38 8.91 10.13
CA ILE A 133 -2.79 8.79 8.79
C ILE A 133 -2.87 10.13 8.04
N SER A 134 -4.03 10.77 8.04
CA SER A 134 -4.25 12.05 7.37
C SER A 134 -3.42 13.17 7.97
N LYS A 135 -3.31 13.21 9.31
CA LYS A 135 -2.47 14.18 10.03
C LYS A 135 -1.00 14.03 9.67
N VAL A 136 -0.49 12.80 9.64
CA VAL A 136 0.92 12.54 9.29
C VAL A 136 1.16 12.85 7.81
N ALA A 137 0.24 12.47 6.93
CA ALA A 137 0.32 12.71 5.49
C ALA A 137 0.13 14.17 5.09
N GLY A 138 -0.46 15.02 5.94
CA GLY A 138 -0.74 16.42 5.63
C GLY A 138 -1.88 16.64 4.61
N VAL A 139 -2.71 15.62 4.38
CA VAL A 139 -3.88 15.66 3.50
C VAL A 139 -4.90 14.62 4.00
N ASP A 140 -6.20 14.86 3.82
CA ASP A 140 -7.26 13.92 4.23
C ASP A 140 -7.27 12.69 3.32
N LEU A 141 -7.01 11.52 3.92
CA LEU A 141 -6.85 10.25 3.22
C LEU A 141 -7.88 9.21 3.66
N ILE A 142 -8.22 8.35 2.70
CA ILE A 142 -8.97 7.11 2.91
C ILE A 142 -8.25 5.95 2.22
N PRO A 143 -8.46 4.70 2.66
CA PRO A 143 -7.94 3.54 1.94
C PRO A 143 -8.39 3.60 0.48
N ASN A 144 -7.49 3.26 -0.44
CA ASN A 144 -7.73 3.45 -1.87
C ASN A 144 -8.87 2.55 -2.39
N ILE A 145 -8.63 1.24 -2.30
CA ILE A 145 -9.58 0.15 -2.56
C ILE A 145 -9.37 -0.93 -1.51
N GLN A 146 -10.41 -1.71 -1.23
CA GLN A 146 -10.40 -2.77 -0.23
C GLN A 146 -9.30 -3.81 -0.49
N TYR A 147 -9.01 -4.10 -1.77
CA TYR A 147 -7.98 -5.05 -2.19
C TYR A 147 -6.58 -4.67 -1.70
N GLU A 148 -6.35 -3.38 -1.44
CA GLU A 148 -5.07 -2.79 -1.06
C GLU A 148 -4.97 -2.49 0.44
N VAL A 149 -5.95 -2.96 1.23
CA VAL A 149 -5.92 -2.88 2.68
C VAL A 149 -5.07 -4.01 3.23
N GLY A 150 -3.97 -3.65 3.91
CA GLY A 150 -3.18 -4.58 4.70
C GLY A 150 -2.30 -5.55 3.90
N ASN A 151 -1.94 -5.24 2.65
CA ASN A 151 -1.06 -6.09 1.85
C ASN A 151 0.20 -6.51 2.62
N ILE A 152 0.50 -7.81 2.67
CA ILE A 152 1.63 -8.34 3.43
C ILE A 152 2.78 -8.65 2.47
N ASN A 153 3.97 -8.18 2.79
CA ASN A 153 5.21 -8.65 2.18
C ASN A 153 5.99 -9.49 3.18
N ILE A 154 6.43 -10.68 2.76
CA ILE A 154 7.20 -11.61 3.60
C ILE A 154 8.56 -11.85 2.96
N SER A 155 9.64 -11.64 3.71
CA SER A 155 10.99 -11.99 3.26
C SER A 155 11.15 -13.51 3.09
N ILE A 156 11.82 -13.92 2.03
CA ILE A 156 12.16 -15.32 1.77
C ILE A 156 13.65 -15.57 2.09
N GLN A 157 14.00 -16.81 2.44
CA GLN A 157 15.41 -17.20 2.51
C GLN A 157 15.98 -17.21 1.09
N LYS A 158 16.75 -16.19 0.73
CA LYS A 158 17.77 -16.39 -0.30
C LYS A 158 18.91 -17.17 0.33
N ALA A 159 19.45 -18.17 -0.37
CA ALA A 159 20.79 -18.65 -0.06
C ALA A 159 21.73 -17.45 -0.27
N ALA A 160 22.05 -16.73 0.82
CA ALA A 160 22.92 -15.58 0.75
C ALA A 160 24.26 -16.05 0.20
N SER A 161 24.63 -15.54 -0.98
CA SER A 161 25.96 -15.77 -1.53
C SER A 161 26.99 -15.14 -0.57
N ASP A 162 28.23 -15.63 -0.58
CA ASP A 162 29.28 -15.04 0.25
C ASP A 162 29.59 -13.58 -0.18
N GLU A 163 29.22 -13.20 -1.40
CA GLU A 163 29.25 -11.83 -1.93
C GLU A 163 28.17 -10.93 -1.29
N ASP A 164 26.93 -11.43 -1.12
CA ASP A 164 25.85 -10.69 -0.44
C ASP A 164 26.21 -10.37 1.02
N LYS A 165 26.92 -11.29 1.69
CA LYS A 165 27.42 -11.11 3.06
C LYS A 165 28.60 -10.13 3.12
N ALA A 166 29.40 -10.03 2.06
CA ALA A 166 30.54 -9.13 1.96
C ALA A 166 30.11 -7.69 1.60
N ALA A 167 29.16 -7.53 0.67
CA ALA A 167 28.61 -6.23 0.27
C ALA A 167 27.91 -5.54 1.46
N ALA A 168 27.11 -6.28 2.22
CA ALA A 168 26.45 -5.75 3.39
C ALA A 168 27.40 -5.39 4.55
N LYS A 169 28.56 -6.07 4.67
CA LYS A 169 29.62 -5.69 5.63
C LYS A 169 30.33 -4.40 5.23
N ASN A 170 30.33 -4.05 3.94
CA ASN A 170 30.91 -2.83 3.41
C ASN A 170 29.91 -1.66 3.29
N GLY A 171 28.67 -1.83 3.76
CA GLY A 171 27.62 -0.81 3.67
C GLY A 171 26.96 -0.67 2.29
N ASP A 172 27.32 -1.55 1.34
CA ASP A 172 26.63 -1.69 0.06
C ASP A 172 25.38 -2.54 0.28
N ASN A 173 24.28 -1.87 0.62
CA ASN A 173 23.00 -2.52 0.92
C ASN A 173 22.47 -3.23 -0.34
N THR A 174 22.39 -4.55 -0.29
CA THR A 174 21.62 -5.33 -1.25
C THR A 174 20.15 -4.88 -1.19
N SER A 175 19.55 -4.54 -2.33
CA SER A 175 18.19 -4.02 -2.39
C SER A 175 17.14 -5.14 -2.36
N VAL A 176 16.05 -4.95 -1.62
CA VAL A 176 14.91 -5.90 -1.59
C VAL A 176 13.97 -5.67 -2.75
N THR A 177 13.71 -4.40 -3.09
CA THR A 177 12.93 -4.01 -4.27
C THR A 177 13.85 -3.36 -5.30
N LYS A 178 13.37 -3.12 -6.52
CA LYS A 178 14.01 -2.16 -7.44
C LYS A 178 13.54 -0.74 -7.11
N TRP A 179 14.23 0.28 -7.64
CA TRP A 179 13.71 1.65 -7.66
C TRP A 179 12.38 1.69 -8.39
N HIS A 180 11.38 2.33 -7.79
CA HIS A 180 10.03 2.41 -8.34
C HIS A 180 9.23 3.56 -7.74
N TYR A 181 8.07 3.79 -8.36
CA TYR A 181 6.97 4.55 -7.79
C TYR A 181 5.83 3.58 -7.45
N ASP A 182 5.09 3.91 -6.41
CA ASP A 182 3.90 3.14 -6.03
C ASP A 182 2.76 3.33 -7.04
N ALA A 183 1.82 2.39 -7.00
CA ALA A 183 0.56 2.47 -7.74
C ALA A 183 -0.32 3.63 -7.26
N PHE A 184 -0.27 3.99 -5.98
CA PHE A 184 -1.23 4.89 -5.34
C PHE A 184 -0.56 6.10 -4.70
N PRO A 185 -1.27 7.24 -4.55
CA PRO A 185 -0.69 8.50 -4.06
C PRO A 185 0.10 8.35 -2.76
N PHE A 186 -0.49 7.66 -1.78
CA PHE A 186 0.11 7.44 -0.48
C PHE A 186 0.10 5.97 -0.08
N VAL A 187 1.08 5.62 0.72
CA VAL A 187 1.19 4.32 1.36
C VAL A 187 1.54 4.48 2.83
N CYS A 188 0.96 3.63 3.68
CA CYS A 188 1.40 3.43 5.05
C CYS A 188 2.04 2.04 5.17
N VAL A 189 3.32 2.00 5.52
CA VAL A 189 4.06 0.75 5.71
C VAL A 189 4.26 0.53 7.21
N VAL A 190 3.73 -0.58 7.73
CA VAL A 190 3.82 -0.99 9.13
C VAL A 190 4.74 -2.20 9.24
N MET A 191 5.69 -2.16 10.17
CA MET A 191 6.51 -3.33 10.49
C MET A 191 5.74 -4.29 11.40
N MET A 192 5.62 -5.55 10.98
CA MET A 192 4.96 -6.61 11.76
C MET A 192 5.93 -7.57 12.44
N SER A 193 7.19 -7.58 12.01
CA SER A 193 8.23 -8.41 12.63
C SER A 193 8.93 -7.65 13.75
N ASP A 194 9.40 -8.40 14.75
CA ASP A 194 10.35 -7.88 15.73
C ASP A 194 11.68 -7.53 15.03
N ALA A 195 11.92 -6.23 14.90
CA ALA A 195 13.10 -5.67 14.26
C ALA A 195 14.21 -5.27 15.26
N THR A 196 14.13 -5.68 16.54
CA THR A 196 15.08 -5.27 17.60
C THR A 196 16.54 -5.57 17.24
N ASN A 197 16.79 -6.71 16.58
CA ASN A 197 18.13 -7.13 16.16
C ASN A 197 18.39 -6.94 14.66
N MET A 198 17.52 -6.23 13.95
CA MET A 198 17.69 -5.96 12.52
C MET A 198 18.62 -4.77 12.30
N LEU A 199 19.62 -4.98 11.45
CA LEU A 199 20.48 -3.93 10.90
C LEU A 199 20.10 -3.71 9.43
N GLY A 200 19.89 -2.45 9.03
CA GLY A 200 19.41 -2.10 7.70
C GLY A 200 17.89 -2.07 7.59
N GLY A 201 17.35 -2.30 6.40
CA GLY A 201 15.91 -2.29 6.15
C GLY A 201 15.30 -0.90 5.92
N GLU A 202 16.15 0.11 5.75
CA GLU A 202 15.73 1.49 5.46
C GLU A 202 14.97 1.60 4.14
N THR A 203 14.14 2.63 4.04
CA THR A 203 13.60 3.07 2.75
C THR A 203 14.54 4.12 2.18
N ALA A 204 15.13 3.81 1.04
CA ALA A 204 15.91 4.76 0.26
C ALA A 204 14.96 5.61 -0.61
N LEU A 205 15.07 6.93 -0.51
CA LEU A 205 14.36 7.92 -1.32
C LEU A 205 15.35 8.57 -2.28
N LYS A 206 15.00 8.67 -3.55
CA LYS A 206 15.78 9.40 -4.54
C LYS A 206 15.26 10.83 -4.62
N THR A 207 16.14 11.77 -4.33
CA THR A 207 15.84 13.21 -4.36
C THR A 207 15.81 13.74 -5.79
N GLY A 208 15.26 14.93 -6.00
CA GLY A 208 15.27 15.58 -7.32
C GLY A 208 16.66 16.00 -7.81
N THR A 209 17.68 16.00 -6.95
CA THR A 209 19.09 16.18 -7.33
C THR A 209 19.77 14.86 -7.72
N GLY A 210 19.09 13.72 -7.53
CA GLY A 210 19.62 12.38 -7.76
C GLY A 210 20.35 11.76 -6.56
N GLU A 211 20.49 12.50 -5.45
CA GLU A 211 21.03 11.96 -4.20
C GLU A 211 20.05 10.97 -3.54
N VAL A 212 20.60 10.02 -2.78
CA VAL A 212 19.81 9.01 -2.07
C VAL A 212 19.77 9.33 -0.58
N LEU A 213 18.57 9.59 -0.06
CA LEU A 213 18.31 9.76 1.37
C LEU A 213 17.77 8.45 1.95
N LYS A 214 18.28 8.02 3.10
CA LYS A 214 17.80 6.81 3.78
C LYS A 214 16.95 7.19 4.98
N VAL A 215 15.70 6.75 4.97
CA VAL A 215 14.79 6.88 6.11
C VAL A 215 14.85 5.61 6.95
N ARG A 216 15.05 5.78 8.26
CA ARG A 216 15.20 4.67 9.21
C ARG A 216 14.06 3.67 9.07
N GLY A 217 14.38 2.38 9.13
CA GLY A 217 13.38 1.32 9.13
C GLY A 217 12.52 1.31 10.40
N PRO A 218 11.21 1.01 10.31
CA PRO A 218 10.32 0.94 11.48
C PRO A 218 10.59 -0.29 12.36
N GLN A 219 10.34 -0.16 13.67
CA GLN A 219 10.23 -1.27 14.63
C GLN A 219 8.83 -1.86 14.62
N MET A 220 8.61 -3.03 15.23
CA MET A 220 7.28 -3.66 15.26
C MET A 220 6.19 -2.68 15.76
N GLY A 221 5.08 -2.60 15.03
CA GLY A 221 3.98 -1.66 15.31
C GLY A 221 4.20 -0.22 14.83
N TYR A 222 5.43 0.12 14.41
CA TYR A 222 5.72 1.43 13.83
C TYR A 222 5.34 1.46 12.35
N ALA A 223 4.91 2.64 11.95
CA ALA A 223 4.50 2.99 10.60
C ALA A 223 5.43 4.03 9.99
N VAL A 224 5.49 4.04 8.66
CA VAL A 224 6.03 5.14 7.85
C VAL A 224 4.97 5.51 6.82
N ILE A 225 4.71 6.81 6.68
CA ILE A 225 3.91 7.37 5.59
C ILE A 225 4.84 7.80 4.47
N LEU A 226 4.49 7.44 3.24
CA LEU A 226 5.25 7.79 2.05
C LEU A 226 4.30 8.19 0.93
N GLN A 227 4.62 9.29 0.24
CA GLN A 227 3.92 9.73 -0.96
C GLN A 227 4.44 9.00 -2.20
N GLY A 228 4.31 7.67 -2.19
CA GLY A 228 5.08 6.75 -3.03
C GLY A 228 4.82 6.88 -4.52
N ARG A 229 3.68 7.44 -4.95
CA ARG A 229 3.42 7.70 -6.38
C ARG A 229 4.34 8.77 -6.97
N TYR A 230 4.85 9.67 -6.13
CA TYR A 230 5.59 10.87 -6.55
C TYR A 230 7.04 10.89 -6.09
N VAL A 231 7.42 10.00 -5.17
CA VAL A 231 8.79 9.88 -4.66
C VAL A 231 9.36 8.53 -5.09
N GLU A 232 10.38 8.53 -5.94
CA GLU A 232 11.07 7.31 -6.38
C GLU A 232 11.80 6.71 -5.18
N HIS A 233 11.54 5.44 -4.89
CA HIS A 233 12.04 4.82 -3.67
C HIS A 233 12.36 3.33 -3.84
N GLN A 234 13.07 2.80 -2.83
CA GLN A 234 13.51 1.42 -2.78
C GLN A 234 13.64 0.94 -1.33
N ALA A 235 13.19 -0.28 -1.04
CA ALA A 235 13.44 -0.92 0.25
C ALA A 235 14.80 -1.60 0.24
N LEU A 236 15.63 -1.32 1.25
CA LEU A 236 16.93 -1.94 1.44
C LEU A 236 16.81 -3.25 2.24
N ALA A 237 17.76 -4.17 2.07
CA ALA A 237 17.80 -5.39 2.86
C ALA A 237 18.11 -5.12 4.33
N ALA A 238 17.60 -5.99 5.18
CA ALA A 238 17.95 -6.04 6.60
C ALA A 238 18.63 -7.38 6.91
N ILE A 239 19.59 -7.37 7.82
CA ILE A 239 20.32 -8.54 8.30
C ILE A 239 20.13 -8.67 9.81
N GLY A 240 20.22 -9.90 10.34
CA GLY A 240 20.17 -10.17 11.78
C GLY A 240 18.75 -10.41 12.33
N GLY A 241 17.72 -10.20 11.50
CA GLY A 241 16.35 -10.54 11.83
C GLY A 241 16.00 -11.99 11.52
N ALA A 242 15.18 -12.59 12.37
CA ALA A 242 14.67 -13.94 12.19
C ALA A 242 13.49 -14.02 11.21
N GLU A 243 12.91 -12.90 10.78
CA GLU A 243 11.89 -12.72 9.72
C GLU A 243 11.71 -11.22 9.42
N ARG A 244 11.28 -10.84 8.21
CA ARG A 244 10.86 -9.46 7.88
C ARG A 244 9.48 -9.48 7.23
N ILE A 245 8.48 -9.07 7.97
CA ILE A 245 7.09 -8.96 7.53
C ILE A 245 6.66 -7.50 7.64
N THR A 246 6.14 -6.95 6.55
CA THR A 246 5.57 -5.61 6.51
C THR A 246 4.14 -5.67 6.02
N MET A 247 3.26 -4.90 6.65
CA MET A 247 1.89 -4.67 6.24
C MET A 247 1.80 -3.30 5.55
N ILE A 248 1.13 -3.24 4.41
CA ILE A 248 1.07 -2.08 3.55
C ILE A 248 -0.38 -1.76 3.23
N THR A 249 -0.82 -0.54 3.54
CA THR A 249 -2.12 -0.03 3.11
C THR A 249 -1.94 1.18 2.22
N SER A 250 -2.61 1.15 1.07
CA SER A 250 -2.57 2.24 0.07
C SER A 250 -3.73 3.20 0.27
N PHE A 251 -3.48 4.50 0.05
CA PHE A 251 -4.43 5.58 0.33
C PHE A 251 -4.64 6.50 -0.88
N ARG A 252 -5.81 7.13 -0.92
CA ARG A 252 -6.19 8.19 -1.85
C ARG A 252 -6.79 9.38 -1.09
N PRO A 253 -6.81 10.59 -1.68
CA PRO A 253 -7.50 11.70 -1.06
C PRO A 253 -8.99 11.40 -0.88
N ARG A 254 -9.56 11.84 0.25
CA ARG A 254 -11.01 11.77 0.49
C ARG A 254 -11.77 12.72 -0.45
N ASP A 255 -11.24 13.92 -0.63
CA ASP A 255 -11.82 14.92 -1.51
C ASP A 255 -11.71 14.47 -2.98
N PRO A 256 -12.83 14.26 -3.69
CA PRO A 256 -12.83 13.80 -5.07
C PRO A 256 -12.28 14.84 -6.07
N CYS A 257 -12.16 16.11 -5.65
CA CYS A 257 -11.61 17.20 -6.45
C CYS A 257 -10.07 17.31 -6.34
N VAL A 258 -9.46 16.65 -5.35
CA VAL A 258 -7.99 16.53 -5.28
C VAL A 258 -7.51 15.57 -6.36
N LYS A 259 -6.29 15.81 -6.86
CA LYS A 259 -5.63 14.98 -7.87
C LYS A 259 -5.52 13.53 -7.39
N ASP A 260 -5.74 12.58 -8.29
CA ASP A 260 -5.61 11.14 -8.02
C ASP A 260 -4.95 10.45 -9.22
N ASP A 261 -3.62 10.33 -9.16
CA ASP A 261 -2.79 9.68 -10.18
C ASP A 261 -2.56 8.19 -9.90
N SER A 262 -3.51 7.55 -9.20
CA SER A 262 -3.51 6.10 -9.03
C SER A 262 -3.39 5.38 -10.37
N VAL A 263 -2.67 4.26 -10.41
CA VAL A 263 -2.51 3.38 -11.56
C VAL A 263 -2.53 1.91 -11.11
N LEU A 264 -2.81 0.98 -12.01
CA LEU A 264 -2.82 -0.46 -11.72
C LEU A 264 -1.58 -1.18 -12.25
N THR A 265 -0.74 -0.52 -13.05
CA THR A 265 0.34 -1.16 -13.80
C THR A 265 1.27 -2.05 -12.97
N SER A 266 1.69 -1.63 -11.77
CA SER A 266 2.58 -2.41 -10.92
C SER A 266 1.88 -3.50 -10.10
N ILE A 267 0.58 -3.35 -9.82
CA ILE A 267 -0.18 -4.28 -8.97
C ILE A 267 -1.02 -5.29 -9.75
N ARG A 268 -1.37 -5.00 -11.01
CA ARG A 268 -2.08 -5.90 -11.91
C ARG A 268 -1.43 -7.30 -12.01
N PRO A 269 -0.09 -7.44 -12.13
CA PRO A 269 0.54 -8.77 -12.21
C PRO A 269 0.51 -9.58 -10.90
N ILE A 270 0.13 -8.96 -9.79
CA ILE A 270 0.14 -9.54 -8.43
C ILE A 270 -1.24 -9.54 -7.79
N SER A 271 -2.30 -9.43 -8.58
CA SER A 271 -3.67 -9.35 -8.07
C SER A 271 -4.58 -10.34 -8.78
N GLU A 272 -5.69 -10.69 -8.14
CA GLU A 272 -6.83 -11.28 -8.82
C GLU A 272 -7.50 -10.18 -9.66
N LEU A 273 -7.48 -10.34 -10.98
CA LEU A 273 -7.82 -9.27 -11.92
C LEU A 273 -9.30 -8.89 -11.87
N SER A 274 -10.21 -9.85 -11.68
CA SER A 274 -11.64 -9.57 -11.66
C SER A 274 -12.00 -8.68 -10.47
N GLU A 275 -11.48 -9.00 -9.30
CA GLU A 275 -11.67 -8.25 -8.06
C GLU A 275 -10.98 -6.89 -8.13
N LEU A 276 -9.73 -6.83 -8.60
CA LEU A 276 -9.00 -5.58 -8.78
C LEU A 276 -9.75 -4.61 -9.71
N TYR A 277 -10.21 -5.10 -10.86
CA TYR A 277 -10.93 -4.27 -11.85
C TYR A 277 -12.33 -3.90 -11.40
N TYR A 278 -13.04 -4.79 -10.70
CA TYR A 278 -14.32 -4.45 -10.08
C TYR A 278 -14.16 -3.28 -9.10
N GLN A 279 -13.23 -3.38 -8.16
CA GLN A 279 -13.01 -2.34 -7.17
C GLN A 279 -12.51 -1.04 -7.82
N TRP A 280 -11.57 -1.13 -8.77
CA TRP A 280 -11.08 0.00 -9.55
C TRP A 280 -12.20 0.75 -10.26
N ALA A 281 -12.97 0.05 -11.11
CA ALA A 281 -14.04 0.66 -11.87
C ALA A 281 -15.10 1.29 -10.96
N LYS A 282 -15.44 0.61 -9.86
CA LYS A 282 -16.39 1.11 -8.87
C LYS A 282 -15.92 2.43 -8.24
N TYR A 283 -14.73 2.47 -7.64
CA TYR A 283 -14.32 3.69 -6.92
C TYR A 283 -14.08 4.85 -7.87
N ARG A 284 -13.54 4.60 -9.07
CA ARG A 284 -13.32 5.64 -10.08
C ARG A 284 -14.66 6.23 -10.55
N ALA A 285 -15.68 5.39 -10.74
CA ALA A 285 -17.03 5.86 -11.06
C ALA A 285 -17.66 6.68 -9.92
N GLU A 286 -17.49 6.26 -8.66
CA GLU A 286 -17.98 7.01 -7.49
C GLU A 286 -17.31 8.39 -7.38
N VAL A 287 -16.01 8.49 -7.62
CA VAL A 287 -15.29 9.78 -7.63
C VAL A 287 -15.74 10.64 -8.80
N ALA A 288 -15.87 10.09 -10.01
CA ALA A 288 -16.35 10.83 -11.17
C ALA A 288 -17.76 11.41 -10.92
N LYS A 289 -18.65 10.60 -10.33
CA LYS A 289 -19.98 11.05 -9.89
C LYS A 289 -19.87 12.22 -8.90
N ALA A 290 -19.07 12.08 -7.84
CA ALA A 290 -18.92 13.12 -6.81
C ALA A 290 -18.32 14.42 -7.35
N ARG A 291 -17.39 14.35 -8.31
CA ARG A 291 -16.85 15.52 -9.01
C ARG A 291 -17.95 16.26 -9.77
N LEU A 292 -18.78 15.54 -10.52
CA LEU A 292 -19.90 16.14 -11.28
C LEU A 292 -20.94 16.75 -10.34
N GLU A 293 -21.27 16.09 -9.23
CA GLU A 293 -22.15 16.65 -8.19
C GLU A 293 -21.60 17.96 -7.62
N ALA A 294 -20.29 18.03 -7.33
CA ALA A 294 -19.64 19.26 -6.87
C ALA A 294 -19.70 20.39 -7.91
N MET A 295 -19.50 20.08 -9.19
CA MET A 295 -19.64 21.05 -10.29
C MET A 295 -21.06 21.59 -10.39
N LEU A 296 -22.07 20.71 -10.35
CA LEU A 296 -23.48 21.10 -10.42
C LEU A 296 -23.83 22.05 -9.27
N LYS A 297 -23.47 21.68 -8.05
CA LYS A 297 -23.69 22.52 -6.87
C LYS A 297 -23.06 23.90 -7.03
N LYS A 298 -21.82 23.97 -7.52
CA LYS A 298 -21.14 25.23 -7.77
C LYS A 298 -21.85 26.10 -8.82
N LEU A 299 -22.29 25.49 -9.93
CA LEU A 299 -23.03 26.21 -10.98
C LEU A 299 -24.34 26.81 -10.44
N GLU A 300 -25.07 26.05 -9.62
CA GLU A 300 -26.31 26.49 -8.97
C GLU A 300 -26.03 27.67 -8.01
N GLU A 301 -25.05 27.53 -7.11
CA GLU A 301 -24.66 28.59 -6.17
C GLU A 301 -24.18 29.87 -6.88
N ASP A 302 -23.39 29.74 -7.95
CA ASP A 302 -22.94 30.87 -8.76
C ASP A 302 -24.12 31.56 -9.44
N HIS A 303 -25.07 30.81 -10.00
CA HIS A 303 -26.26 31.34 -10.65
C HIS A 303 -27.19 32.07 -9.67
N GLU A 304 -27.50 31.45 -8.53
CA GLU A 304 -28.36 32.00 -7.48
C GLU A 304 -27.77 33.27 -6.85
N SER A 305 -26.44 33.36 -6.76
CA SER A 305 -25.73 34.56 -6.31
C SER A 305 -25.58 35.65 -7.38
N GLY A 306 -26.13 35.45 -8.58
CA GLY A 306 -26.07 36.41 -9.69
C GLY A 306 -24.68 36.57 -10.31
N ARG A 307 -23.75 35.64 -10.04
CA ARG A 307 -22.43 35.62 -10.67
C ARG A 307 -22.55 35.18 -12.13
N GLN A 308 -21.71 35.75 -12.98
CA GLN A 308 -21.62 35.32 -14.37
C GLN A 308 -20.97 33.94 -14.45
N THR A 309 -21.45 33.13 -15.40
CA THR A 309 -20.91 31.79 -15.65
C THR A 309 -19.43 31.86 -16.06
N ASP A 310 -18.54 31.28 -15.24
CA ASP A 310 -17.11 31.18 -15.57
C ASP A 310 -16.84 30.02 -16.54
N VAL A 311 -16.88 30.33 -17.83
CA VAL A 311 -16.61 29.36 -18.91
C VAL A 311 -15.20 28.78 -18.83
N LYS A 312 -14.21 29.54 -18.33
CA LYS A 312 -12.81 29.08 -18.25
C LYS A 312 -12.66 28.03 -17.16
N GLU A 313 -13.29 28.26 -16.02
CA GLU A 313 -13.31 27.30 -14.93
C GLU A 313 -14.05 26.02 -15.32
N ILE A 314 -15.22 26.14 -15.96
CA ILE A 314 -15.99 24.99 -16.48
C ILE A 314 -15.12 24.15 -17.42
N LYS A 315 -14.45 24.76 -18.39
CA LYS A 315 -13.56 24.03 -19.31
C LYS A 315 -12.42 23.35 -18.58
N THR A 316 -11.82 24.02 -17.60
CA THR A 316 -10.73 23.45 -16.79
C THR A 316 -11.21 22.19 -16.06
N PHE A 317 -12.37 22.26 -15.41
CA PHE A 317 -12.99 21.13 -14.73
C PHE A 317 -13.29 19.98 -15.70
N LEU A 318 -13.89 20.28 -16.86
CA LEU A 318 -14.21 19.26 -17.86
C LEU A 318 -12.95 18.55 -18.37
N THR A 319 -11.89 19.27 -18.70
CA THR A 319 -10.60 18.68 -19.10
C THR A 319 -10.00 17.79 -18.02
N GLN A 320 -10.07 18.19 -16.75
CA GLN A 320 -9.60 17.35 -15.65
C GLN A 320 -10.41 16.04 -15.52
N ASN A 321 -11.73 16.08 -15.77
CA ASN A 321 -12.57 14.89 -15.75
C ASN A 321 -12.37 14.00 -16.97
N GLU A 322 -12.14 14.56 -18.16
CA GLU A 322 -11.71 13.82 -19.35
C GLU A 322 -10.42 13.06 -19.07
N GLN A 323 -9.42 13.71 -18.48
CA GLN A 323 -8.16 13.07 -18.10
C GLN A 323 -8.37 11.97 -17.06
N TYR A 324 -9.20 12.22 -16.04
CA TYR A 324 -9.53 11.24 -15.00
C TYR A 324 -10.14 9.97 -15.58
N LEU A 325 -11.11 10.10 -16.49
CA LEU A 325 -11.76 8.99 -17.18
C LEU A 325 -10.82 8.29 -18.16
N SER A 326 -9.96 9.04 -18.85
CA SER A 326 -8.94 8.49 -19.75
C SER A 326 -7.98 7.56 -19.02
N ILE A 327 -7.43 7.99 -17.87
CA ILE A 327 -6.58 7.14 -17.01
C ILE A 327 -7.35 5.93 -16.52
N THR A 328 -8.58 6.13 -16.06
CA THR A 328 -9.47 5.04 -15.58
C THR A 328 -9.62 3.94 -16.62
N ASN A 329 -9.87 4.33 -17.88
CA ASN A 329 -10.01 3.42 -19.00
C ASN A 329 -8.68 2.74 -19.37
N ALA A 330 -7.59 3.49 -19.41
CA ALA A 330 -6.27 2.96 -19.79
C ALA A 330 -5.75 1.88 -18.83
N GLU A 331 -6.11 1.95 -17.54
CA GLU A 331 -5.69 0.96 -16.55
C GLU A 331 -6.50 -0.35 -16.59
N LEU A 332 -7.65 -0.39 -17.28
CA LEU A 332 -8.44 -1.60 -17.52
C LEU A 332 -8.01 -2.24 -18.85
N VAL A 333 -7.26 -3.35 -18.77
CA VAL A 333 -6.77 -4.06 -19.97
C VAL A 333 -7.49 -5.39 -20.15
N GLU A 334 -7.90 -5.68 -21.39
CA GLU A 334 -8.69 -6.88 -21.75
C GLU A 334 -7.88 -8.19 -21.76
N ASN A 335 -6.54 -8.10 -21.74
CA ASN A 335 -5.68 -9.25 -22.02
C ASN A 335 -5.55 -10.22 -20.84
N ARG A 336 -6.12 -11.42 -21.03
CA ARG A 336 -5.92 -12.66 -20.27
C ARG A 336 -4.68 -13.47 -20.72
N GLU A 337 -3.61 -12.83 -21.13
CA GLU A 337 -2.35 -13.54 -21.42
C GLU A 337 -1.50 -13.61 -20.13
N PRO A 338 -0.82 -14.75 -19.85
CA PRO A 338 0.09 -14.83 -18.71
C PRO A 338 1.19 -13.80 -18.90
N HIS A 339 1.14 -12.73 -18.10
CA HIS A 339 1.98 -11.56 -18.30
C HIS A 339 3.46 -11.95 -18.41
N ARG A 340 4.05 -11.63 -19.56
CA ARG A 340 5.51 -11.48 -19.67
C ARG A 340 5.95 -10.58 -18.52
N ALA A 341 6.95 -11.04 -17.78
CA ALA A 341 7.54 -10.33 -16.66
C ALA A 341 7.72 -8.84 -16.99
N TRP A 342 7.30 -7.98 -16.07
CA TRP A 342 7.56 -6.55 -16.10
C TRP A 342 9.08 -6.31 -16.28
N GLN A 343 9.47 -5.68 -17.39
CA GLN A 343 10.87 -5.42 -17.75
C GLN A 343 11.36 -4.02 -17.36
N GLY A 344 10.62 -3.28 -16.54
CA GLY A 344 11.03 -1.92 -16.11
C GLY A 344 11.07 -0.89 -17.24
N TYR A 345 11.11 0.38 -16.87
CA TYR A 345 11.57 1.47 -17.75
C TYR A 345 12.96 1.89 -17.31
#